data_AF-A0A6I5IPN3-F1
#
_entry.id   AF-A0A6I5IPN3-F1
#
_cell.length_a   1.000
_cell.length_b   1.000
_cell.length_c   1.000
_cell.angle_alpha   90.00
_cell.angle_beta   90.00
_cell.angle_gamma   90.00
#
_symmetry.space_group_name_H-M   'P 1'
#
loop_
_entity.id
_entity.type
_entity.pdbx_description
1 polymer ?
#
loop_
_entity_poly.entity_id
_entity_poly.type
_entity_poly.pdbx_seq_one_letter_code
_entity_poly.pdbx_strand_id
1 'polypeptide(L)'
;MRLAHKRNVQAKLQKRIKAMVANIADVPKTAKPVAAKPAVEKKAQPQSKVDKVSAQSPVERALTPKQQQVLDIVAANAAGINPKAIGLAAGQEETKAASWATGALKKLLEENLVTKEQLAGNKVIYKAI
;
A
#
# COMPACT_ATOMS: atom_id res chain seq x y z
N MET A 1 27.14 14.13 33.00
CA MET A 1 25.70 14.36 32.73
C MET A 1 25.07 13.54 31.60
N ARG A 2 25.79 13.03 30.58
CA ARG A 2 25.17 12.35 29.43
C ARG A 2 24.51 10.97 29.72
N LEU A 3 25.01 10.22 30.71
CA LEU A 3 24.57 8.84 30.94
C LEU A 3 23.16 8.74 31.55
N ALA A 4 22.83 9.62 32.50
CA ALA A 4 21.51 9.63 33.15
C ALA A 4 20.39 9.94 32.15
N HIS A 5 20.61 10.92 31.25
CA HIS A 5 19.66 11.25 30.21
C HIS A 5 19.43 10.06 29.26
N LYS A 6 20.50 9.39 28.82
CA LYS A 6 20.40 8.18 27.98
C LYS A 6 19.61 7.06 28.66
N ARG A 7 19.84 6.79 29.95
CA ARG A 7 19.10 5.77 30.72
C ARG A 7 17.62 6.12 30.83
N ASN A 8 17.28 7.38 31.09
CA ASN A 8 15.89 7.85 31.16
C ASN A 8 15.16 7.71 29.82
N VAL A 9 15.83 8.03 28.71
CA VAL A 9 15.26 7.86 27.36
C VAL A 9 15.00 6.37 27.07
N GLN A 10 15.96 5.50 27.37
CA GLN A 10 15.81 4.05 27.17
C GLN A 10 14.69 3.46 28.03
N ALA A 11 14.59 3.85 29.31
CA ALA A 11 13.51 3.40 30.19
C ALA A 11 12.13 3.84 29.69
N LYS A 12 12.01 5.07 29.14
CA LYS A 12 10.76 5.59 28.58
C LYS A 12 10.35 4.82 27.32
N LEU A 13 11.31 4.47 26.47
CA LEU A 13 11.08 3.65 25.27
C LEU A 13 10.61 2.24 25.64
N GLN A 14 11.28 1.57 26.58
CA GLN A 14 10.89 0.23 27.03
C GLN A 14 9.50 0.19 27.65
N LYS A 15 9.12 1.22 28.44
CA LYS A 15 7.76 1.33 28.99
C LYS A 15 6.69 1.40 27.90
N ARG A 16 6.92 2.17 26.83
CA ARG A 16 5.98 2.26 25.69
C ARG A 16 5.84 0.95 24.94
N ILE A 17 6.98 0.28 24.66
CA ILE A 17 6.97 -1.03 23.99
C ILE A 17 6.19 -2.04 24.84
N LYS A 18 6.44 -2.10 26.15
CA LYS A 18 5.75 -3.03 27.06
C LYS A 18 4.23 -2.78 27.11
N ALA A 19 3.82 -1.51 27.16
CA ALA A 19 2.39 -1.15 27.12
C ALA A 19 1.73 -1.51 25.77
N MET A 20 2.45 -1.35 24.65
CA MET A 20 1.92 -1.72 23.34
C MET A 20 1.79 -3.24 23.18
N VAL A 21 2.76 -4.00 23.66
CA VAL A 21 2.71 -5.48 23.66
C VAL A 21 1.57 -6.00 24.55
N ALA A 22 1.36 -5.41 25.71
CA ALA A 22 0.23 -5.78 26.59
C ALA A 22 -1.12 -5.53 25.91
N ASN A 23 -1.30 -4.39 25.24
CA ASN A 23 -2.54 -4.10 24.49
C ASN A 23 -2.78 -5.05 23.30
N ILE A 24 -1.72 -5.61 22.70
CA ILE A 24 -1.86 -6.61 21.63
C ILE A 24 -2.19 -8.00 22.19
N ALA A 25 -1.71 -8.31 23.39
CA ALA A 25 -2.00 -9.57 24.07
C ALA A 25 -3.43 -9.65 24.62
N ASP A 26 -4.07 -8.50 24.88
CA ASP A 26 -5.43 -8.40 25.44
C ASP A 26 -6.55 -8.35 24.38
N VAL A 27 -6.25 -8.53 23.10
CA VAL A 27 -7.30 -8.67 22.07
C VAL A 27 -7.80 -10.12 22.07
N PRO A 28 -9.03 -10.42 22.56
CA PRO A 28 -9.54 -11.78 22.58
C PRO A 28 -9.74 -12.29 21.15
N LYS A 29 -9.04 -13.39 20.84
CA LYS A 29 -9.32 -14.26 19.69
C LYS A 29 -10.60 -15.04 19.97
N THR A 30 -11.76 -14.42 19.79
CA THR A 30 -13.05 -15.12 19.64
C THR A 30 -13.61 -14.85 18.24
N ALA A 31 -13.08 -15.57 17.27
CA ALA A 31 -13.76 -15.84 16.01
C ALA A 31 -13.35 -17.22 15.52
N LYS A 32 -14.21 -18.20 15.79
CA LYS A 32 -14.19 -19.56 15.21
C LYS A 32 -15.65 -20.06 15.12
N PRO A 33 -15.95 -21.02 14.23
CA PRO A 33 -16.83 -20.84 13.07
C PRO A 33 -18.13 -21.69 13.15
N VAL A 34 -18.85 -21.79 12.01
CA VAL A 34 -19.87 -22.80 11.61
C VAL A 34 -21.32 -22.27 11.47
N ALA A 35 -21.85 -22.32 10.23
CA ALA A 35 -23.14 -22.95 9.84
C ALA A 35 -23.83 -22.23 8.67
N ALA A 36 -24.57 -22.99 7.88
CA ALA A 36 -25.01 -22.73 6.52
C ALA A 36 -26.33 -21.92 6.37
N LYS A 37 -26.44 -21.29 5.18
CA LYS A 37 -27.57 -20.79 4.33
C LYS A 37 -28.99 -21.37 4.59
N PRO A 38 -30.13 -20.83 4.03
CA PRO A 38 -30.31 -19.89 2.89
C PRO A 38 -31.47 -18.84 3.00
N ALA A 39 -31.75 -18.14 1.87
CA ALA A 39 -32.97 -17.40 1.46
C ALA A 39 -33.01 -15.86 1.76
N VAL A 40 -32.79 -14.95 0.78
CA VAL A 40 -33.73 -14.37 -0.23
C VAL A 40 -34.57 -13.24 0.41
N GLU A 41 -34.62 -11.96 0.00
CA GLU A 41 -34.76 -11.34 -1.34
C GLU A 41 -34.55 -9.80 -1.32
N LYS A 42 -34.08 -9.22 -2.45
CA LYS A 42 -34.34 -7.84 -3.01
C LYS A 42 -33.98 -6.59 -2.19
N LYS A 43 -33.43 -5.48 -2.72
CA LYS A 43 -33.06 -4.88 -4.03
C LYS A 43 -32.27 -3.60 -3.60
N ALA A 44 -31.25 -3.03 -4.24
CA ALA A 44 -31.01 -2.84 -5.66
C ALA A 44 -29.51 -2.54 -5.92
N GLN A 45 -29.04 -3.09 -7.02
CA GLN A 45 -27.82 -2.77 -7.77
C GLN A 45 -28.15 -1.64 -8.79
N PRO A 46 -27.17 -0.96 -9.40
CA PRO A 46 -26.27 -1.56 -10.41
C PRO A 46 -24.80 -1.21 -10.15
N GLN A 47 -23.85 -2.14 -10.12
CA GLN A 47 -23.34 -2.97 -11.21
C GLN A 47 -22.74 -2.16 -12.37
N SER A 48 -21.41 -2.08 -12.40
CA SER A 48 -20.66 -2.23 -13.64
C SER A 48 -19.31 -2.85 -13.30
N LYS A 49 -19.32 -4.17 -13.42
CA LYS A 49 -18.20 -5.09 -13.43
C LYS A 49 -17.88 -5.31 -14.91
N VAL A 50 -16.68 -4.94 -15.33
CA VAL A 50 -16.07 -5.21 -16.63
C VAL A 50 -14.57 -5.25 -16.32
N ASP A 51 -13.77 -6.26 -16.60
CA ASP A 51 -14.01 -7.59 -17.10
C ASP A 51 -12.83 -8.46 -16.66
N LYS A 52 -13.05 -9.77 -16.61
CA LYS A 52 -12.00 -10.76 -16.40
C LYS A 52 -11.31 -11.02 -17.75
N VAL A 53 -10.04 -11.42 -17.67
CA VAL A 53 -9.23 -12.08 -18.73
C VAL A 53 -8.36 -11.14 -19.57
N SER A 54 -7.06 -11.11 -19.28
CA SER A 54 -6.09 -11.78 -20.16
C SER A 54 -4.79 -12.04 -19.41
N ALA A 55 -4.45 -13.31 -19.25
CA ALA A 55 -3.17 -13.77 -18.77
C ALA A 55 -2.14 -13.65 -19.90
N GLN A 56 -1.10 -12.85 -19.70
CA GLN A 56 0.19 -13.00 -20.38
C GLN A 56 1.32 -12.62 -19.39
N SER A 57 1.86 -13.63 -18.70
CA SER A 57 3.20 -13.61 -18.11
C SER A 57 4.25 -13.45 -19.23
N PRO A 58 5.48 -12.96 -18.98
CA PRO A 58 6.27 -13.22 -17.78
C PRO A 58 7.12 -12.04 -17.30
N VAL A 59 6.88 -11.59 -16.07
CA VAL A 59 8.01 -11.58 -15.16
C VAL A 59 7.51 -12.25 -13.92
N GLU A 60 8.01 -13.45 -13.65
CA GLU A 60 7.91 -14.12 -12.36
C GLU A 60 8.75 -13.36 -11.32
N ARG A 61 8.61 -12.03 -11.32
CA ARG A 61 9.04 -11.16 -10.23
C ARG A 61 7.90 -11.26 -9.24
N ALA A 62 8.21 -11.80 -8.08
CA ALA A 62 7.30 -11.81 -6.95
C ALA A 62 7.05 -10.38 -6.45
N LEU A 63 6.31 -9.59 -7.24
CA LEU A 63 5.83 -8.29 -6.85
C LEU A 63 4.76 -8.50 -5.78
N THR A 64 4.90 -7.77 -4.67
CA THR A 64 3.85 -7.68 -3.67
C THR A 64 2.58 -7.10 -4.30
N PRO A 65 1.37 -7.41 -3.78
CA PRO A 65 0.12 -6.87 -4.31
C PRO A 65 0.11 -5.33 -4.41
N LYS A 66 0.80 -4.66 -3.47
CA LYS A 66 0.95 -3.21 -3.47
C LYS A 66 1.81 -2.71 -4.63
N GLN A 67 2.93 -3.39 -4.93
CA GLN A 67 3.78 -3.01 -6.05
C GLN A 67 3.07 -3.24 -7.37
N GLN A 68 2.32 -4.34 -7.49
CA GLN A 68 1.50 -4.60 -8.66
C GLN A 68 0.46 -3.51 -8.87
N GLN A 69 -0.29 -3.14 -7.81
CA GLN A 69 -1.27 -2.05 -7.89
C GLN A 69 -0.65 -0.73 -8.35
N VAL A 70 0.54 -0.40 -7.85
CA VAL A 70 1.26 0.82 -8.28
C VAL A 70 1.69 0.72 -9.74
N LEU A 71 2.19 -0.44 -10.18
CA LEU A 71 2.58 -0.67 -11.56
C LEU A 71 1.38 -0.54 -12.50
N ASP A 72 0.25 -1.14 -12.15
CA ASP A 72 -0.99 -1.09 -12.95
C ASP A 72 -1.49 0.36 -13.11
N ILE A 73 -1.46 1.15 -12.03
CA ILE A 73 -1.84 2.57 -12.08
C ILE A 73 -0.88 3.36 -12.97
N VAL A 74 0.44 3.11 -12.87
CA VAL A 74 1.44 3.79 -13.71
C VAL A 74 1.27 3.39 -15.18
N ALA A 75 1.02 2.11 -15.47
CA ALA A 75 0.78 1.60 -16.82
C ALA A 75 -0.50 2.18 -17.45
N ALA A 76 -1.55 2.39 -16.65
CA ALA A 76 -2.77 3.06 -17.09
C ALA A 76 -2.57 4.55 -17.45
N ASN A 77 -1.43 5.15 -17.07
CA ASN A 77 -1.12 6.57 -17.29
C ASN A 77 0.12 6.74 -18.18
N ALA A 78 -0.05 6.57 -19.50
CA ALA A 78 1.03 6.65 -20.49
C ALA A 78 1.79 8.00 -20.50
N ALA A 79 1.13 9.10 -20.12
CA ALA A 79 1.77 10.42 -20.00
C ALA A 79 2.74 10.52 -18.81
N GLY A 80 2.73 9.54 -17.90
CA GLY A 80 3.45 9.54 -16.66
C GLY A 80 2.65 10.16 -15.52
N ILE A 81 2.83 9.63 -14.31
CA ILE A 81 2.07 10.01 -13.12
C ILE A 81 2.98 10.32 -11.94
N ASN A 82 2.60 11.30 -11.12
CA ASN A 82 3.38 11.67 -9.93
C ASN A 82 3.03 10.76 -8.73
N PRO A 83 3.92 10.60 -7.73
CA PRO A 83 3.68 9.72 -6.58
C PRO A 83 2.39 10.01 -5.81
N LYS A 84 2.02 11.29 -5.69
CA LYS A 84 0.80 11.70 -4.98
C LYS A 84 -0.44 11.23 -5.74
N ALA A 85 -0.49 11.44 -7.05
CA ALA A 85 -1.59 11.05 -7.92
C ALA A 85 -1.76 9.52 -8.00
N ILE A 86 -0.66 8.75 -7.94
CA ILE A 86 -0.73 7.29 -7.82
C ILE A 86 -1.47 6.88 -6.54
N GLY A 87 -1.09 7.46 -5.40
CA GLY A 87 -1.75 7.15 -4.14
C GLY A 87 -3.23 7.55 -4.13
N LEU A 88 -3.58 8.69 -4.74
CA LEU A 88 -4.97 9.12 -4.88
C LEU A 88 -5.78 8.17 -5.78
N ALA A 89 -5.22 7.72 -6.91
CA ALA A 89 -5.84 6.73 -7.78
C ALA A 89 -6.01 5.37 -7.08
N ALA A 90 -5.14 5.04 -6.12
CA ALA A 90 -5.26 3.87 -5.26
C ALA A 90 -6.26 4.03 -4.09
N GLY A 91 -6.98 5.17 -4.01
CA GLY A 91 -7.94 5.44 -2.94
C GLY A 91 -7.30 5.77 -1.58
N GLN A 92 -6.05 6.21 -1.56
CA GLN A 92 -5.41 6.67 -0.32
C GLN A 92 -5.81 8.10 0.04
N GLU A 93 -5.85 8.36 1.35
CA GLU A 93 -5.94 9.69 1.92
C GLU A 93 -4.86 10.63 1.39
N GLU A 94 -5.22 11.89 1.12
CA GLU A 94 -4.34 12.85 0.44
C GLU A 94 -3.01 13.10 1.18
N THR A 95 -3.04 13.04 2.52
CA THR A 95 -1.86 13.22 3.37
C THR A 95 -0.88 12.04 3.31
N LYS A 96 -1.34 10.85 2.91
CA LYS A 96 -0.54 9.61 2.85
C LYS A 96 -0.27 9.14 1.43
N ALA A 97 -0.99 9.65 0.43
CA ALA A 97 -0.94 9.21 -0.96
C ALA A 97 0.49 9.16 -1.52
N ALA A 98 1.27 10.23 -1.36
CA ALA A 98 2.64 10.28 -1.86
C ALA A 98 3.56 9.25 -1.17
N SER A 99 3.51 9.17 0.16
CA SER A 99 4.33 8.25 0.95
C SER A 99 3.97 6.79 0.69
N TRP A 100 2.69 6.51 0.43
CA TRP A 100 2.21 5.17 0.11
C TRP A 100 2.83 4.66 -1.20
N ALA A 101 2.81 5.48 -2.26
CA ALA A 101 3.34 5.10 -3.58
C ALA A 101 4.89 5.03 -3.59
N THR A 102 5.56 5.96 -2.92
CA THR A 102 7.03 6.08 -2.94
C THR A 102 7.75 4.78 -2.53
N GLY A 103 7.23 4.06 -1.53
CA GLY A 103 7.82 2.79 -1.10
C GLY A 103 7.79 1.69 -2.16
N ALA A 104 6.71 1.62 -2.95
CA ALA A 104 6.59 0.65 -4.04
C ALA A 104 7.39 1.09 -5.27
N LEU A 105 7.35 2.39 -5.61
CA LEU A 105 8.09 2.96 -6.74
C LEU A 105 9.61 2.73 -6.62
N LYS A 106 10.16 2.75 -5.41
CA LYS A 106 11.58 2.43 -5.20
C LYS A 106 11.94 1.05 -5.73
N LYS A 107 11.08 0.05 -5.49
CA LYS A 107 11.30 -1.33 -5.94
C LYS A 107 11.05 -1.50 -7.43
N LEU A 108 10.03 -0.83 -7.98
CA LEU A 108 9.75 -0.85 -9.41
C LEU A 108 10.87 -0.20 -10.25
N LEU A 109 11.55 0.82 -9.70
CA LEU A 109 12.76 1.40 -10.28
C LEU A 109 13.94 0.43 -10.23
N GLU A 110 14.19 -0.21 -9.08
CA GLU A 110 15.26 -1.21 -8.92
C GLU A 110 15.09 -2.38 -9.90
N GLU A 111 13.84 -2.77 -10.15
CA GLU A 111 13.50 -3.88 -11.05
C GLU A 111 13.41 -3.47 -12.53
N ASN A 112 13.67 -2.21 -12.86
CA ASN A 112 13.57 -1.64 -14.21
C ASN A 112 12.19 -1.89 -14.85
N LEU A 113 11.12 -1.72 -14.09
CA LEU A 113 9.74 -1.80 -14.58
C LEU A 113 9.11 -0.41 -14.82
N VAL A 114 9.69 0.62 -14.21
CA VAL A 114 9.22 1.99 -14.29
C VAL A 114 10.42 2.92 -14.47
N THR A 115 10.32 3.92 -15.32
CA THR A 115 11.28 5.02 -15.44
C THR A 115 10.86 6.21 -14.61
N LYS A 116 11.84 6.88 -14.00
CA LYS A 116 11.65 8.16 -13.32
C LYS A 116 12.11 9.26 -14.27
N GLU A 117 11.19 10.13 -14.66
CA GLU A 117 11.48 11.31 -15.45
C GLU A 117 11.29 12.55 -14.57
N GLN A 118 12.29 13.43 -14.56
CA GLN A 118 12.19 14.71 -13.91
C GLN A 118 11.73 15.74 -14.95
N LEU A 119 10.52 16.25 -14.75
CA LEU A 119 9.99 17.35 -15.55
C LEU A 119 10.55 18.67 -15.04
N ALA A 120 10.42 19.75 -15.82
CA ALA A 120 10.91 21.08 -15.45
C ALA A 120 10.56 21.44 -13.99
N GLY A 121 11.57 21.86 -13.22
CA GLY A 121 11.48 22.13 -11.78
C GLY A 121 11.62 20.89 -10.90
N ASN A 122 10.93 20.89 -9.75
CA ASN A 122 10.99 19.82 -8.74
C ASN A 122 9.92 18.73 -8.94
N LYS A 123 9.33 18.64 -10.14
CA LYS A 123 8.23 17.70 -10.43
C LYS A 123 8.80 16.40 -10.99
N VAL A 124 8.47 15.29 -10.33
CA VAL A 124 8.86 13.94 -10.75
C VAL A 124 7.64 13.20 -11.25
N ILE A 125 7.78 12.54 -12.41
CA ILE A 125 6.79 11.64 -12.98
C ILE A 125 7.40 10.25 -13.18
N TYR A 126 6.54 9.25 -13.16
CA TYR A 126 6.88 7.85 -13.32
C TYR A 126 6.12 7.29 -14.51
N LYS A 127 6.82 6.57 -15.40
CA LYS A 127 6.27 5.94 -16.61
C LYS A 127 6.60 4.46 -16.63
N ALA A 128 5.65 3.62 -17.00
CA ALA A 128 5.93 2.20 -17.22
C ALA A 128 6.88 2.05 -18.43
N ILE A 129 7.74 1.03 -18.37
CA ILE A 129 8.64 0.67 -19.47
C ILE A 129 7.91 -0.23 -20.47
#